data_AF-A0A7X7LMY9-F1
#
_entry.id   AF-A0A7X7LMY9-F1
#
_cell.length_a   1.000
_cell.length_b   1.000
_cell.length_c   1.000
_cell.angle_alpha   90.00
_cell.angle_beta   90.00
_cell.angle_gamma   90.00
#
_symmetry.space_group_name_H-M   'P 1'
#
loop_
_entity.id
_entity.type
_entity.pdbx_description
1 polymer ?
#
loop_
_entity_poly.entity_id
_entity_poly.type
_entity_poly.pdbx_seq_one_letter_code
_entity_poly.pdbx_strand_id
1 'polypeptide(L)'
;MESEQYIYKKEVDWSLLHEGFSIPVSLQVRFHQIIGQGLSRGSFKDITVMVGNRPYSAILKNQIFDQSRYPGHKDLMQIRYNKTSPLSDIFRTIFISSYEYLKQRREEPGFKNRLIRIPEDSREYLVLYTSDSDNIFVADCLTVWDLKKEIQAISSIPEETLEAEINNRNTDPTAGLDLRERIVKVRRFDKAIA
;
A
#
# COMPACT_ATOMS: atom_id res chain seq x y z
N MET A 1 24.15 6.25 2.16
CA MET A 1 22.95 5.48 2.54
C MET A 1 22.21 5.20 1.24
N GLU A 2 22.71 4.21 0.50
CA GLU A 2 22.14 3.66 -0.72
C GLU A 2 22.07 2.15 -0.40
N SER A 3 21.00 1.37 -0.62
CA SER A 3 20.01 1.45 -1.70
C SER A 3 18.70 0.72 -1.35
N GLU A 4 17.92 1.22 -0.38
CA GLU A 4 16.56 0.69 -0.15
C GLU A 4 15.67 1.05 -1.35
N GLN A 5 15.37 0.06 -2.19
CA GLN A 5 14.49 0.25 -3.34
C GLN A 5 13.07 -0.16 -2.97
N TYR A 6 12.12 0.71 -3.33
CA TYR A 6 10.70 0.39 -3.18
C TYR A 6 10.32 -0.85 -4.00
N ILE A 7 9.64 -1.79 -3.35
CA ILE A 7 9.11 -3.00 -3.99
C ILE A 7 7.61 -2.84 -4.23
N TYR A 8 6.85 -2.72 -3.16
CA TYR A 8 5.40 -2.86 -3.20
C TYR A 8 4.75 -2.29 -1.94
N LYS A 9 3.63 -1.59 -2.14
CA LYS A 9 2.70 -1.17 -1.10
C LYS A 9 1.50 -2.12 -1.03
N LYS A 10 1.33 -2.77 0.12
CA LYS A 10 0.23 -3.68 0.40
C LYS A 10 -0.78 -3.05 1.37
N GLU A 11 -2.06 -3.07 1.02
CA GLU A 11 -3.15 -2.85 1.99
C GLU A 11 -3.19 -3.99 3.01
N VAL A 12 -3.29 -3.64 4.29
CA VAL A 12 -3.42 -4.58 5.40
C VAL A 12 -4.67 -5.42 5.23
N ASP A 13 -4.52 -6.73 5.34
CA ASP A 13 -5.62 -7.69 5.30
C ASP A 13 -5.38 -8.80 6.33
N TRP A 14 -6.37 -9.68 6.46
CA TRP A 14 -6.30 -10.77 7.43
C TRP A 14 -5.09 -11.69 7.21
N SER A 15 -4.73 -11.95 5.96
CA SER A 15 -3.60 -12.80 5.61
C SER A 15 -2.29 -12.18 6.06
N LEU A 16 -2.06 -10.89 5.82
CA LEU A 16 -0.88 -10.19 6.31
C LEU A 16 -0.76 -10.24 7.83
N LEU A 17 -1.87 -10.13 8.56
CA LEU A 17 -1.83 -10.16 10.02
C LEU A 17 -1.57 -11.55 10.63
N HIS A 18 -1.61 -12.63 9.83
CA HIS A 18 -1.57 -14.00 10.37
C HIS A 18 -0.62 -14.95 9.65
N GLU A 19 -0.55 -14.90 8.32
CA GLU A 19 0.10 -15.95 7.52
C GLU A 19 1.08 -15.41 6.49
N GLY A 20 1.04 -14.12 6.20
CA GLY A 20 1.84 -13.49 5.17
C GLY A 20 1.03 -12.97 4.00
N PHE A 21 1.73 -12.63 2.94
CA PHE A 21 1.17 -11.94 1.80
C PHE A 21 1.84 -12.32 0.49
N SER A 22 1.12 -12.11 -0.62
CA SER A 22 1.62 -12.38 -1.96
C SER A 22 2.15 -11.11 -2.61
N ILE A 23 3.24 -11.24 -3.37
CA ILE A 23 3.74 -10.18 -4.24
C ILE A 23 2.93 -10.21 -5.54
N PRO A 24 2.31 -9.08 -5.96
CA PRO A 24 1.52 -9.03 -7.17
C PRO A 24 2.31 -9.49 -8.40
N VAL A 25 1.64 -10.22 -9.27
CA VAL A 25 2.24 -10.80 -10.49
C VAL A 25 2.87 -9.73 -11.39
N SER A 26 2.29 -8.53 -11.43
CA SER A 26 2.81 -7.39 -12.19
C SER A 26 4.19 -6.91 -11.71
N LEU A 27 4.49 -7.08 -10.41
CA LEU A 27 5.73 -6.63 -9.79
C LEU A 27 6.78 -7.73 -9.73
N GLN A 28 6.42 -8.98 -10.05
CA GLN A 28 7.31 -10.12 -9.94
C GLN A 28 8.57 -9.97 -10.81
N VAL A 29 8.49 -9.41 -12.02
CA VAL A 29 9.68 -9.26 -12.87
C VAL A 29 10.74 -8.40 -12.17
N ARG A 30 10.34 -7.26 -11.62
CA ARG A 30 11.24 -6.38 -10.83
C ARG A 30 11.70 -7.08 -9.57
N PHE A 31 10.80 -7.76 -8.87
CA PHE A 31 11.14 -8.49 -7.65
C PHE A 31 12.22 -9.56 -7.89
N HIS A 32 12.13 -10.33 -8.98
CA HIS A 32 13.14 -11.33 -9.37
C HIS A 32 14.49 -10.69 -9.74
N GLN A 33 14.49 -9.51 -10.34
CA GLN A 33 15.72 -8.78 -10.65
C GLN A 33 16.43 -8.33 -9.38
N ILE A 34 15.68 -7.93 -8.36
CA ILE A 34 16.25 -7.43 -7.10
C ILE A 34 16.79 -8.58 -6.24
N ILE A 35 16.07 -9.68 -6.09
CA ILE A 35 16.48 -10.78 -5.19
C ILE A 35 17.66 -11.63 -5.72
N GLY A 36 18.25 -11.28 -6.87
CA GLY A 36 19.24 -12.10 -7.58
C GLY A 36 18.61 -13.40 -8.13
N GLN A 37 19.29 -14.10 -9.06
CA GLN A 37 18.75 -15.27 -9.78
C GLN A 37 17.82 -16.13 -8.91
N GLY A 38 16.55 -16.10 -9.31
CA GLY A 38 15.40 -16.26 -8.43
C GLY A 38 15.28 -17.63 -7.78
N LEU A 39 14.54 -17.64 -6.67
CA LEU A 39 14.01 -18.87 -6.09
C LEU A 39 13.48 -19.77 -7.22
N SER A 40 14.09 -20.95 -7.35
CA SER A 40 13.63 -21.96 -8.28
C SER A 40 12.16 -22.28 -8.04
N ARG A 41 11.44 -22.67 -9.09
CA ARG A 41 9.99 -22.92 -9.00
C ARG A 41 9.71 -23.96 -7.91
N GLY A 42 8.86 -23.62 -6.95
CA GLY A 42 8.53 -24.49 -5.81
C GLY A 42 9.49 -24.45 -4.64
N SER A 43 10.61 -23.73 -4.75
CA SER A 43 11.53 -23.55 -3.64
C SER A 43 11.03 -22.50 -2.65
N PHE A 44 11.66 -22.51 -1.49
CA PHE A 44 11.52 -21.48 -0.48
C PHE A 44 12.92 -21.05 -0.01
N LYS A 45 13.00 -19.82 0.52
CA LYS A 45 14.21 -19.19 1.03
C LYS A 45 13.87 -18.56 2.36
N ASP A 46 14.68 -18.83 3.38
CA ASP A 46 14.56 -18.14 4.65
C ASP A 46 14.99 -16.68 4.47
N ILE A 47 14.18 -15.78 4.96
CA ILE A 47 14.40 -14.33 4.85
C ILE A 47 14.20 -13.67 6.21
N THR A 48 14.74 -12.47 6.34
CA THR A 48 14.52 -11.59 7.47
C THR A 48 13.71 -10.39 7.01
N VAL A 49 12.63 -10.10 7.72
CA VAL A 49 11.86 -8.86 7.56
C VAL A 49 12.22 -7.94 8.71
N MET A 50 12.81 -6.79 8.39
CA MET A 50 13.10 -5.72 9.33
C MET A 50 11.83 -4.88 9.50
N VAL A 51 11.30 -4.81 10.70
CA VAL A 51 10.19 -3.89 11.04
C VAL A 51 10.74 -2.86 12.00
N GLY A 52 10.85 -1.61 11.53
CA GLY A 52 11.74 -0.62 12.15
C GLY A 52 13.18 -1.17 12.23
N ASN A 53 13.79 -1.16 13.42
CA ASN A 53 15.14 -1.68 13.64
C ASN A 53 15.17 -3.12 14.20
N ARG A 54 14.07 -3.87 14.10
CA ARG A 54 13.97 -5.23 14.67
C ARG A 54 13.88 -6.29 13.57
N PRO A 55 14.73 -7.33 13.59
CA PRO A 55 14.68 -8.42 12.63
C PRO A 55 13.63 -9.48 13.01
N TYR A 56 12.92 -9.99 12.01
CA TYR A 56 11.93 -11.05 12.17
C TYR A 56 12.08 -12.11 11.08
N SER A 57 12.03 -13.39 11.46
CA SER A 57 12.14 -14.50 10.52
C SER A 57 10.86 -14.70 9.71
N ALA A 58 11.01 -14.89 8.40
CA ALA A 58 9.94 -15.25 7.48
C ALA A 58 10.49 -16.15 6.36
N ILE A 59 9.61 -16.64 5.50
CA ILE A 59 9.96 -17.47 4.36
C ILE A 59 9.45 -16.81 3.08
N LEU A 60 10.35 -16.62 2.11
CA LEU A 60 9.96 -16.29 0.75
C LEU A 60 9.69 -17.59 0.01
N LYS A 61 8.46 -17.78 -0.48
CA LYS A 61 8.01 -19.00 -1.16
C LYS A 61 7.60 -18.69 -2.59
N ASN A 62 8.10 -19.49 -3.53
CA ASN A 62 7.64 -19.47 -4.92
C ASN A 62 6.59 -20.57 -5.13
N GLN A 63 5.30 -20.25 -5.00
CA GLN A 63 4.23 -21.23 -5.10
C GLN A 63 3.91 -21.57 -6.55
N ILE A 64 4.03 -22.86 -6.88
CA ILE A 64 3.69 -23.43 -8.19
C ILE A 64 2.17 -23.50 -8.34
N PHE A 65 1.66 -23.05 -9.49
CA PHE A 65 0.32 -23.41 -9.94
C PHE A 65 0.37 -24.71 -10.76
N ASP A 66 -0.57 -25.61 -10.49
CA ASP A 66 -0.78 -26.81 -11.29
C ASP A 66 -1.18 -26.40 -12.72
N GLN A 67 -0.28 -26.59 -13.68
CA GLN A 67 -0.50 -26.21 -15.07
C GLN A 67 -1.58 -27.05 -15.76
N SER A 68 -1.93 -28.22 -15.21
CA SER A 68 -3.05 -29.03 -15.73
C SER A 68 -4.40 -28.39 -15.41
N ARG A 69 -4.50 -27.71 -14.26
CA ARG A 69 -5.72 -27.04 -13.79
C ARG A 69 -5.76 -25.56 -14.16
N TYR A 70 -4.59 -24.92 -14.28
CA TYR A 70 -4.43 -23.48 -14.46
C TYR A 70 -3.35 -23.18 -15.51
N PRO A 71 -3.58 -23.52 -16.79
CA PRO A 71 -2.62 -23.28 -17.87
C PRO A 71 -2.36 -21.77 -18.04
N GLY A 72 -1.08 -21.40 -18.14
CA GLY A 72 -0.65 -20.00 -18.35
C GLY A 72 -0.57 -19.12 -17.10
N HIS A 73 -0.94 -19.63 -15.92
CA HIS A 73 -0.78 -18.89 -14.67
C HIS A 73 0.70 -18.79 -14.27
N LYS A 74 1.16 -17.56 -14.01
CA LYS A 74 2.49 -17.28 -13.46
C LYS A 74 2.54 -17.72 -12.00
N ASP A 75 3.71 -18.17 -11.56
CA ASP A 75 3.92 -18.60 -10.18
C ASP A 75 3.65 -17.46 -9.19
N LEU A 76 3.28 -17.78 -7.95
CA LEU A 76 2.95 -16.79 -6.93
C LEU A 76 4.06 -16.69 -5.89
N MET A 77 4.79 -15.58 -5.91
CA MET A 77 5.74 -15.25 -4.86
C MET A 77 5.00 -14.78 -3.61
N GLN A 78 5.33 -15.37 -2.46
CA GLN A 78 4.70 -15.07 -1.18
C GLN A 78 5.74 -14.93 -0.07
N ILE A 79 5.60 -13.91 0.76
CA ILE A 79 6.25 -13.86 2.06
C ILE A 79 5.31 -14.53 3.05
N ARG A 80 5.77 -15.56 3.74
CA ARG A 80 4.99 -16.40 4.66
C ARG A 80 5.63 -16.43 6.03
N TYR A 81 4.78 -16.48 7.06
CA TYR A 81 5.18 -16.66 8.45
C TYR A 81 4.05 -17.35 9.21
N ASN A 82 4.35 -17.86 10.40
CA ASN A 82 3.37 -18.57 11.24
C ASN A 82 2.45 -17.58 11.96
N LYS A 83 1.23 -18.00 12.27
CA LYS A 83 0.21 -17.22 13.02
C LYS A 83 0.61 -16.81 14.43
N THR A 84 1.54 -17.56 14.99
CA THR A 84 2.10 -17.37 16.34
C THR A 84 3.55 -16.91 16.25
N SER A 85 3.98 -16.39 15.09
CA SER A 85 5.33 -15.89 14.93
C SER A 85 5.44 -14.49 15.55
N PRO A 86 6.64 -14.11 16.03
CA PRO A 86 6.88 -12.74 16.48
C PRO A 86 6.55 -11.68 15.41
N LEU A 87 6.69 -12.03 14.12
CA LEU A 87 6.34 -11.15 13.01
C LEU A 87 4.82 -10.91 12.91
N SER A 88 4.01 -11.96 13.01
CA SER A 88 2.56 -11.82 13.06
C SER A 88 2.09 -11.05 14.29
N ASP A 89 2.77 -11.23 15.43
CA ASP A 89 2.43 -10.53 16.68
C ASP A 89 2.72 -9.03 16.56
N ILE A 90 3.89 -8.65 16.02
CA ILE A 90 4.22 -7.24 15.85
C ILE A 90 3.32 -6.57 14.81
N PHE A 91 2.99 -7.25 13.70
CA PHE A 91 2.04 -6.68 12.73
C PHE A 91 0.65 -6.48 13.31
N ARG A 92 0.14 -7.40 14.14
CA ARG A 92 -1.13 -7.21 14.85
C ARG A 92 -1.09 -6.07 15.86
N THR A 93 0.07 -5.83 16.46
CA THR A 93 0.27 -4.74 17.41
C THR A 93 0.34 -3.40 16.71
N ILE A 94 1.07 -3.30 15.60
CA ILE A 94 1.21 -2.05 14.82
C ILE A 94 -0.12 -1.71 14.15
N PHE A 95 -0.72 -2.66 13.44
CA PHE A 95 -1.98 -2.47 12.70
C PHE A 95 -3.21 -2.85 13.55
N ILE A 96 -3.22 -2.38 14.81
CA ILE A 96 -4.24 -2.77 15.79
C ILE A 96 -5.66 -2.38 15.33
N SER A 97 -5.81 -1.20 14.72
CA SER A 97 -7.09 -0.72 14.21
C SER A 97 -7.65 -1.62 13.11
N SER A 98 -6.82 -2.00 12.13
CA SER A 98 -7.22 -2.96 11.10
C SER A 98 -7.50 -4.35 11.70
N TYR A 99 -6.69 -4.80 12.65
CA TYR A 99 -6.84 -6.12 13.26
C TYR A 99 -8.16 -6.25 14.02
N GLU A 100 -8.50 -5.29 14.87
CA GLU A 100 -9.75 -5.27 15.63
C GLU A 100 -10.97 -5.26 14.71
N TYR A 101 -10.95 -4.39 13.69
CA TYR A 101 -12.02 -4.31 12.70
C TYR A 101 -12.23 -5.65 11.97
N LEU A 102 -11.15 -6.24 11.45
CA LEU A 102 -11.23 -7.51 10.72
C LEU A 102 -11.66 -8.66 11.64
N LYS A 103 -11.21 -8.66 12.90
CA LYS A 103 -11.58 -9.67 13.90
C LYS A 103 -13.08 -9.61 14.18
N GLN A 104 -13.61 -8.43 14.49
CA GLN A 104 -15.04 -8.22 14.75
C GLN A 104 -15.89 -8.67 13.55
N ARG A 105 -15.54 -8.25 12.34
CA ARG A 105 -16.27 -8.62 11.12
C ARG A 105 -16.24 -10.11 10.82
N ARG A 106 -15.20 -10.84 11.20
CA ARG A 106 -15.12 -12.31 11.01
C ARG A 106 -15.95 -13.10 12.02
N GLU A 107 -16.22 -12.54 13.18
CA GLU A 107 -17.08 -13.12 14.21
C GLU A 107 -18.57 -13.03 13.82
N GLU A 108 -18.93 -12.08 12.95
CA GLU A 108 -20.28 -11.94 12.42
C GLU A 108 -20.71 -13.16 11.56
N PRO A 109 -21.97 -13.63 11.73
CA PRO A 109 -22.50 -14.75 10.96
C PRO A 109 -22.51 -14.42 9.46
N GLY A 110 -21.91 -15.30 8.65
CA GLY A 110 -21.83 -15.16 7.19
C GLY A 110 -20.50 -14.59 6.66
N PHE A 111 -19.58 -14.14 7.52
CA PHE A 111 -18.31 -13.52 7.11
C PHE A 111 -17.06 -14.37 7.29
N LYS A 112 -17.14 -15.55 7.93
CA LYS A 112 -15.98 -16.44 8.19
C LYS A 112 -15.08 -16.68 6.97
N ASN A 113 -15.67 -16.80 5.78
CA ASN A 113 -14.95 -17.10 4.52
C ASN A 113 -15.07 -15.99 3.46
N ARG A 114 -15.61 -14.82 3.81
CA ARG A 114 -15.74 -13.70 2.86
C ARG A 114 -14.53 -12.78 2.94
N LEU A 115 -14.21 -12.16 1.81
CA LEU A 115 -13.27 -11.05 1.76
C LEU A 115 -13.90 -9.86 2.48
N ILE A 116 -13.27 -9.40 3.56
CA ILE A 116 -13.68 -8.22 4.31
C ILE A 116 -12.81 -7.06 3.83
N ARG A 117 -13.44 -6.01 3.34
CA ARG A 117 -12.75 -4.77 2.96
C ARG A 117 -12.73 -3.81 4.13
N ILE A 118 -11.57 -3.24 4.41
CA ILE A 118 -11.41 -2.18 5.41
C ILE A 118 -11.98 -0.88 4.81
N PRO A 119 -12.71 -0.05 5.59
CA PRO A 119 -13.17 1.27 5.15
C PRO A 119 -11.99 2.13 4.69
N GLU A 120 -12.21 2.94 3.66
CA GLU A 120 -11.16 3.72 3.00
C GLU A 120 -10.39 4.64 3.98
N ASP A 121 -11.10 5.32 4.86
CA ASP A 121 -10.54 6.24 5.87
C ASP A 121 -9.79 5.54 7.02
N SER A 122 -9.78 4.20 7.01
CA SER A 122 -9.17 3.35 8.04
C SER A 122 -8.20 2.34 7.44
N ARG A 123 -7.86 2.45 6.15
CA ARG A 123 -6.87 1.56 5.53
C ARG A 123 -5.48 1.85 6.08
N GLU A 124 -4.77 0.78 6.35
CA GLU A 124 -3.37 0.78 6.74
C GLU A 124 -2.56 0.07 5.67
N TYR A 125 -1.29 0.42 5.56
CA TYR A 125 -0.44 -0.11 4.50
C TYR A 125 0.90 -0.61 5.04
N LEU A 126 1.34 -1.74 4.51
CA LEU A 126 2.71 -2.21 4.62
C LEU A 126 3.45 -1.83 3.34
N VAL A 127 4.54 -1.08 3.47
CA VAL A 127 5.45 -0.80 2.35
C VAL A 127 6.68 -1.66 2.49
N LEU A 128 6.99 -2.41 1.44
CA LEU A 128 8.14 -3.29 1.41
C LEU A 128 9.25 -2.67 0.57
N TYR A 129 10.46 -2.68 1.11
CA TYR A 129 11.69 -2.25 0.48
C TYR A 129 12.73 -3.36 0.46
N THR A 130 13.69 -3.22 -0.43
CA THR A 130 14.87 -4.06 -0.53
C THR A 130 15.90 -3.58 0.47
N SER A 131 16.85 -4.44 0.82
CA SER A 131 18.08 -4.06 1.52
C SER A 131 19.28 -4.37 0.62
N ASP A 132 20.48 -4.00 1.06
CA ASP A 132 21.73 -4.36 0.39
C ASP A 132 22.00 -5.88 0.45
N SER A 133 21.27 -6.61 1.30
CA SER A 133 21.29 -8.07 1.40
C SER A 133 20.06 -8.69 0.74
N ASP A 134 20.28 -9.71 -0.09
CA ASP A 134 19.26 -10.46 -0.85
C ASP A 134 18.25 -11.23 0.02
N ASN A 135 18.55 -11.39 1.31
CA ASN A 135 17.73 -12.10 2.30
C ASN A 135 17.03 -11.18 3.29
N ILE A 136 17.25 -9.87 3.19
CA ILE A 136 16.71 -8.89 4.13
C ILE A 136 15.78 -7.96 3.39
N PHE A 137 14.54 -7.89 3.87
CA PHE A 137 13.54 -6.93 3.42
C PHE A 137 13.23 -5.95 4.52
N VAL A 138 13.02 -4.68 4.17
CA VAL A 138 12.61 -3.65 5.12
C VAL A 138 11.13 -3.40 4.94
N ALA A 139 10.39 -3.46 6.04
CA ALA A 139 8.96 -3.30 6.10
C ALA A 139 8.63 -2.03 6.90
N ASP A 140 8.14 -1.03 6.18
CA ASP A 140 7.59 0.18 6.77
C ASP A 140 6.08 0.04 6.94
N CYS A 141 5.58 0.48 8.09
CA CYS A 141 4.21 0.25 8.50
C CYS A 141 3.50 1.59 8.63
N LEU A 142 2.64 1.90 7.66
CA LEU A 142 1.86 3.13 7.62
C LEU A 142 0.51 2.90 8.31
N THR A 143 0.39 3.37 9.55
CA THR A 143 -0.84 3.25 10.33
C THR A 143 -1.85 4.35 10.00
N VAL A 144 -3.10 4.19 10.42
CA VAL A 144 -4.13 5.24 10.26
C VAL A 144 -3.70 6.55 10.90
N TRP A 145 -2.99 6.49 12.03
CA TRP A 145 -2.53 7.67 12.76
C TRP A 145 -1.43 8.40 12.00
N ASP A 146 -0.48 7.67 11.43
CA ASP A 146 0.59 8.24 10.61
C ASP A 146 0.01 8.96 9.39
N LEU A 147 -0.92 8.30 8.68
CA LEU A 147 -1.57 8.86 7.50
C LEU A 147 -2.39 10.11 7.83
N LYS A 148 -3.15 10.11 8.93
CA LYS A 148 -3.92 11.29 9.35
C LYS A 148 -3.01 12.46 9.72
N LYS A 149 -1.91 12.17 10.43
CA LYS A 149 -0.93 13.19 10.80
C LYS A 149 -0.29 13.81 9.55
N GLU A 150 0.07 13.00 8.57
CA GLU A 150 0.66 13.51 7.33
C GLU A 150 -0.34 14.28 6.48
N ILE A 151 -1.58 13.81 6.35
CA ILE A 151 -2.64 14.55 5.65
C ILE A 151 -2.86 15.90 6.33
N GLN A 152 -2.89 15.96 7.66
CA GLN A 152 -3.04 17.20 8.40
C GLN A 152 -1.84 18.14 8.20
N ALA A 153 -0.62 17.62 8.22
CA ALA A 153 0.59 18.38 7.96
C ALA A 153 0.58 18.97 6.55
N ILE A 154 0.32 18.14 5.53
CA ILE A 154 0.23 18.58 4.13
C ILE A 154 -0.88 19.61 3.94
N SER A 155 -2.04 19.41 4.55
CA SER A 155 -3.18 20.36 4.45
C SER A 155 -2.90 21.72 5.09
N SER A 156 -1.87 21.82 5.95
CA SER A 156 -1.44 23.08 6.54
C SER A 156 -0.45 23.86 5.67
N ILE A 157 0.11 23.22 4.63
CA ILE A 157 1.06 23.84 3.70
C ILE A 157 0.25 24.53 2.58
N PRO A 158 0.50 25.82 2.29
CA PRO A 158 -0.11 26.48 1.13
C PRO A 158 0.23 25.75 -0.17
N GLU A 159 -0.75 25.61 -1.05
CA GLU A 159 -0.60 24.94 -2.35
C GLU A 159 0.59 25.51 -3.16
N GLU A 160 0.75 26.83 -3.18
CA GLU A 160 1.87 27.52 -3.83
C GLU A 160 3.24 27.02 -3.35
N THR A 161 3.41 26.83 -2.05
CA THR A 161 4.65 26.33 -1.46
C THR A 161 4.92 24.88 -1.87
N LEU A 162 3.88 24.05 -1.85
CA LEU A 162 3.97 22.64 -2.24
C LEU A 162 4.34 22.49 -3.72
N GLU A 163 3.71 23.28 -4.59
CA GLU A 163 3.98 23.26 -6.04
C GLU A 163 5.40 23.72 -6.37
N ALA A 164 5.91 24.72 -5.63
CA ALA A 164 7.29 25.18 -5.76
C ALA A 164 8.31 24.09 -5.38
N GLU A 165 8.05 23.32 -4.32
CA GLU A 165 8.93 22.23 -3.86
C GLU A 165 8.90 21.01 -4.79
N ILE A 166 7.74 20.66 -5.35
CA ILE A 166 7.57 19.53 -6.29
C ILE A 166 8.28 19.78 -7.63
N ASN A 167 8.83 20.98 -7.85
CA ASN A 167 9.59 21.33 -9.05
C ASN A 167 8.72 21.21 -10.32
N ASN A 168 7.45 21.63 -10.25
CA ASN A 168 6.66 21.89 -11.44
C ASN A 168 7.02 23.25 -12.03
N ARG A 169 8.24 23.37 -12.60
CA ARG A 169 8.55 24.46 -13.57
C ARG A 169 7.81 24.28 -14.90
N ASN A 170 6.58 23.77 -14.86
CA ASN A 170 5.67 23.83 -15.98
C ASN A 170 4.85 25.10 -15.79
N THR A 171 5.45 26.25 -16.11
CA THR A 171 4.65 27.43 -16.41
C THR A 171 3.75 27.07 -17.59
N ASP A 172 2.45 26.93 -17.37
CA ASP A 172 1.48 26.77 -18.45
C ASP A 172 1.35 28.15 -19.14
N PRO A 173 1.86 28.32 -20.36
CA PRO A 173 1.79 29.61 -21.06
C PRO A 173 0.36 29.98 -21.47
N THR A 174 -0.59 29.03 -21.38
CA THR A 174 -2.02 29.26 -21.64
C THR A 174 -2.80 29.60 -20.37
N ALA A 175 -2.19 29.45 -19.19
CA ALA A 175 -2.82 29.85 -17.93
C ALA A 175 -2.87 31.38 -17.83
N GLY A 176 -4.07 31.91 -17.72
CA GLY A 176 -4.32 33.34 -17.60
C GLY A 176 -5.80 33.63 -17.44
N LEU A 177 -6.13 34.89 -17.15
CA LEU A 177 -7.51 35.35 -17.11
C LEU A 177 -7.92 35.81 -18.51
N ASP A 178 -8.87 35.11 -19.12
CA ASP A 178 -9.47 35.52 -20.39
C ASP A 178 -10.72 36.38 -20.14
N LEU A 179 -10.57 37.69 -20.33
CA LEU A 179 -11.66 38.65 -20.24
C LEU A 179 -12.49 38.57 -21.52
N ARG A 180 -13.63 37.88 -21.46
CA ARG A 180 -14.57 37.79 -22.58
C ARG A 180 -15.77 38.71 -22.41
N GLU A 181 -15.95 39.62 -23.36
CA GLU A 181 -17.21 40.33 -23.53
C GLU A 181 -18.29 39.33 -23.95
N ARG A 182 -19.39 39.27 -23.18
CA ARG A 182 -20.52 38.39 -23.47
C ARG A 182 -21.83 39.13 -23.28
N ILE A 183 -22.78 38.91 -24.19
CA ILE A 183 -24.15 39.37 -24.03
C ILE A 183 -24.88 38.37 -23.14
N VAL A 184 -25.28 38.81 -21.95
CA VAL A 184 -26.02 37.97 -20.99
C VAL A 184 -27.37 38.61 -20.73
N LYS A 185 -28.44 37.82 -20.80
CA LYS A 185 -29.78 38.29 -20.47
C LYS A 185 -29.90 38.45 -18.96
N VAL A 186 -29.90 39.69 -18.48
CA VAL A 186 -30.14 40.00 -17.06
C VAL A 186 -31.58 40.42 -16.87
N ARG A 187 -32.33 39.70 -16.03
CA ARG A 187 -33.68 40.11 -15.62
C ARG A 187 -33.56 41.07 -14.45
N ARG A 188 -34.00 42.32 -14.64
CA ARG A 188 -34.22 43.27 -13.54
C ARG A 188 -35.66 43.14 -13.08
N PHE A 189 -35.87 42.90 -11.79
CA PHE A 189 -37.20 42.93 -11.19
C PHE A 189 -37.61 44.36 -10.90
N ASP A 190 -38.89 44.65 -11.10
CA ASP A 190 -39.47 45.95 -10.76
C ASP A 190 -39.49 46.13 -9.23
N LYS A 191 -38.99 47.27 -8.75
CA LYS A 191 -39.02 47.60 -7.32
C LYS A 191 -40.42 47.96 -6.82
N ALA A 192 -41.39 48.17 -7.73
CA ALA A 192 -42.79 48.38 -7.38
C ALA A 192 -43.51 47.09 -6.94
N ILE A 193 -42.87 45.92 -7.09
CA ILE A 193 -43.33 44.65 -6.51
C ILE A 193 -42.54 44.42 -5.22
N ALA A 194 -42.89 45.19 -4.18
CA ALA A 194 -42.49 44.97 -2.79
C ALA A 194 -43.76 44.97 -1.92
#